data_AF-A0A136N515-F1
#
_entry.id   AF-A0A136N515-F1
#
_cell.length_a   1.000
_cell.length_b   1.000
_cell.length_c   1.000
_cell.angle_alpha   90.00
_cell.angle_beta   90.00
_cell.angle_gamma   90.00
#
_symmetry.space_group_name_H-M   'P 1'
#
loop_
_entity.id
_entity.type
_entity.pdbx_description
1 polymer ?
#
loop_
_entity_poly.entity_id
_entity_poly.type
_entity_poly.pdbx_seq_one_letter_code
_entity_poly.pdbx_strand_id
1 'polypeptide(L)' 'MGLYVYRREYLLKLIKLKSSKLENAEKLEQLRILENGEKIKVIEVKTDSQSVDTQKDLKKVRKLIK' A
#
# COMPACT_ATOMS: atom_id res chain seq x y z
N MET A 1 -1.59 6.96 -1.83
CA MET A 1 -1.17 6.46 -0.50
C MET A 1 -0.93 4.97 -0.57
N GLY A 2 0.21 4.49 -0.05
CA GLY A 2 0.58 3.06 -0.01
C GLY A 2 0.75 2.52 1.41
N LEU A 3 0.04 3.11 2.39
CA LEU A 3 0.11 2.68 3.78
C LEU A 3 -0.94 1.61 4.05
N TYR A 4 -0.48 0.48 4.59
CA TYR A 4 -1.34 -0.63 4.97
C TYR A 4 -1.11 -1.00 6.43
N VAL A 5 -2.19 -1.42 7.10
CA VAL A 5 -2.15 -1.94 8.46
C VAL A 5 -2.76 -3.32 8.46
N TYR A 6 -1.99 -4.30 8.94
CA TYR A 6 -2.41 -5.70 8.98
C TYR A 6 -2.43 -6.21 10.41
N ARG A 7 -3.39 -7.07 10.73
CA ARG A 7 -3.27 -7.94 11.92
C ARG A 7 -2.16 -8.95 11.66
N ARG A 8 -1.28 -9.15 12.63
CA ARG A 8 -0.12 -10.07 12.51
C ARG A 8 -0.52 -11.44 11.96
N GLU A 9 -1.54 -12.06 12.55
CA GLU A 9 -2.02 -13.38 12.15
C GLU A 9 -2.49 -13.42 10.70
N TYR A 10 -3.21 -12.38 10.28
CA TYR A 10 -3.68 -12.25 8.91
C TYR A 10 -2.52 -12.05 7.92
N LEU A 11 -1.53 -11.23 8.26
CA LEU A 11 -0.35 -11.04 7.41
C LEU A 11 0.37 -12.38 7.16
N LEU A 12 0.53 -13.21 8.19
CA LEU A 12 1.14 -14.54 8.06
C LEU A 12 0.29 -15.52 7.22
N LYS A 13 -1.03 -15.36 7.17
CA LYS A 13 -1.93 -16.08 6.24
C LYS A 13 -1.76 -15.56 4.81
N LEU A 14 -1.78 -14.23 4.64
CA LEU A 14 -1.72 -13.56 3.35
C LEU A 14 -0.46 -13.92 2.55
N ILE A 15 0.71 -13.96 3.20
CA ILE A 15 1.99 -14.29 2.52
C ILE A 15 2.05 -15.74 2.01
N LYS A 16 1.17 -16.64 2.49
CA LYS A 16 1.08 -18.03 2.03
C LYS A 16 0.15 -18.19 0.83
N LEU A 17 -0.63 -17.16 0.50
CA LEU A 17 -1.52 -17.18 -0.66
C LEU A 17 -0.70 -17.01 -1.95
N LYS A 18 -1.04 -17.82 -2.96
CA LYS A 18 -0.49 -17.66 -4.30
C LYS A 18 -0.94 -16.32 -4.89
N SER A 19 -0.11 -15.76 -5.77
CA SER A 19 -0.51 -14.58 -6.52
C SER A 19 -1.76 -14.86 -7.34
N SER A 20 -2.67 -13.90 -7.33
CA SER A 20 -4.01 -14.00 -7.90
C SER A 20 -4.06 -13.51 -9.36
N LYS A 21 -5.16 -13.72 -10.08
CA LYS A 21 -5.21 -13.39 -11.51
C LYS A 21 -5.17 -11.87 -11.72
N LEU A 22 -5.96 -11.13 -10.95
CA LEU A 22 -6.02 -9.67 -11.03
C LEU A 22 -4.75 -9.03 -10.48
N GLU A 23 -4.17 -9.56 -9.41
CA GLU A 23 -2.84 -9.10 -8.94
C GLU A 23 -1.81 -9.18 -10.05
N ASN A 24 -1.78 -10.28 -10.80
CA ASN A 24 -0.80 -10.46 -11.88
C ASN A 24 -1.07 -9.54 -13.08
N ALA A 25 -2.35 -9.31 -13.41
CA ALA A 25 -2.77 -8.46 -14.51
C ALA A 25 -2.51 -6.98 -14.23
N GLU A 26 -2.87 -6.50 -13.03
CA GLU A 26 -2.81 -5.09 -12.64
C GLU A 26 -1.52 -4.71 -11.92
N LYS A 27 -0.72 -5.69 -11.50
CA LYS A 27 0.46 -5.52 -10.64
C LYS A 27 0.12 -4.86 -9.30
N LEU A 28 -1.04 -5.21 -8.73
CA LEU A 28 -1.57 -4.68 -7.48
C LEU A 28 -1.75 -5.78 -6.43
N GLU A 29 -0.88 -5.81 -5.41
CA GLU A 29 -0.85 -6.85 -4.37
C GLU A 29 -2.15 -6.95 -3.56
N GLN A 30 -2.86 -5.84 -3.37
CA GLN A 30 -4.09 -5.78 -2.60
C GLN A 30 -5.25 -6.52 -3.29
N LEU A 31 -5.17 -6.76 -4.59
CA LEU A 31 -6.19 -7.53 -5.31
C LEU A 31 -6.20 -9.00 -4.89
N ARG A 32 -5.05 -9.53 -4.42
CA ARG A 32 -4.98 -10.87 -3.83
C ARG A 32 -5.91 -11.04 -2.64
N ILE A 33 -6.02 -10.00 -1.82
CA ILE A 33 -6.89 -9.98 -0.64
C ILE A 33 -8.36 -10.07 -1.11
N LEU A 34 -8.73 -9.25 -2.08
CA LEU A 34 -10.09 -9.18 -2.60
C LEU A 34 -10.51 -10.46 -3.34
N GLU A 35 -9.64 -11.03 -4.18
CA GLU A 35 -9.93 -12.27 -4.91
C GLU A 35 -10.04 -13.49 -3.98
N ASN A 36 -9.45 -13.44 -2.78
CA ASN A 36 -9.63 -14.46 -1.74
C ASN A 36 -10.86 -14.21 -0.84
N GLY A 37 -11.73 -13.28 -1.22
CA GLY A 37 -13.01 -13.01 -0.54
C GLY A 37 -12.89 -12.17 0.74
N GLU A 38 -11.71 -11.62 1.01
CA GLU A 38 -11.45 -10.80 2.20
C GLU A 38 -11.77 -9.33 1.90
N LYS A 39 -12.06 -8.55 2.96
CA LYS A 39 -12.42 -7.12 2.84
C LYS A 39 -11.27 -6.22 3.22
N ILE A 40 -11.10 -5.12 2.50
CA ILE A 40 -10.17 -4.03 2.83
C ILE A 40 -10.98 -2.86 3.35
N LYS A 41 -10.71 -2.42 4.59
CA LYS A 41 -11.25 -1.17 5.11
C LYS A 41 -10.38 -0.01 4.62
N VAL A 42 -11.01 0.98 3.98
CA VAL A 42 -10.36 2.21 3.54
C VAL A 42 -10.89 3.36 4.38
N ILE A 43 -10.00 4.29 4.76
CA ILE A 43 -10.32 5.47 5.57
C ILE A 43 -9.78 6.70 4.84
N GLU A 44 -10.61 7.73 4.75
CA GLU A 44 -10.19 9.02 4.20
C GLU A 44 -9.27 9.73 5.18
N VAL A 45 -8.17 10.30 4.66
CA VAL A 45 -7.25 11.13 5.45
C VAL A 45 -7.17 12.50 4.82
N LYS A 46 -6.98 13.52 5.67
CA LYS A 46 -6.91 14.93 5.23
C LYS A 46 -5.51 15.36 4.79
N THR A 47 -4.50 14.52 5.03
CA THR A 47 -3.10 14.86 4.82
C THR A 47 -2.54 14.14 3.61
N ASP A 48 -1.83 14.88 2.76
CA ASP A 48 -1.07 14.28 1.68
C ASP A 48 0.23 13.65 2.19
N SER A 49 0.56 12.48 1.67
CA SER A 49 1.86 11.85 1.91
C SER A 49 2.90 12.44 0.96
N GLN A 50 4.00 12.96 1.48
CA GLN A 50 5.08 13.49 0.66
C GLN A 50 6.09 12.39 0.31
N SER A 51 5.94 11.78 -0.88
CA SER A 51 6.92 10.83 -1.41
C SER A 51 8.19 11.53 -1.90
N VAL A 52 9.32 10.83 -1.84
CA VAL A 52 10.62 11.29 -2.33
C VAL A 52 11.21 10.24 -3.25
N ASP A 53 10.95 10.38 -4.55
CA ASP A 53 11.44 9.45 -5.57
C ASP A 53 12.54 10.06 -6.44
N THR A 54 12.64 11.40 -6.46
CA THR A 54 13.63 12.14 -7.25
C THR A 54 14.43 13.13 -6.43
N GLN A 55 15.57 13.55 -6.99
CA GLN A 55 16.39 14.61 -6.40
C GLN A 55 15.62 15.94 -6.22
N LYS A 56 14.62 16.20 -7.08
CA LYS A 56 13.75 17.36 -6.98
C LYS A 56 12.83 17.26 -5.77
N ASP A 57 12.30 16.08 -5.48
CA ASP A 57 11.41 15.86 -4.33
C ASP A 57 12.17 15.98 -3.02
N LEU A 58 13.41 15.48 -2.95
CA LEU A 58 14.28 15.66 -1.79
C LEU A 58 14.52 17.15 -1.48
N LYS A 59 14.74 17.97 -2.52
CA LYS A 59 14.90 19.43 -2.35
C LYS A 59 13.62 20.10 -1.84
N LYS A 60 12.43 19.61 -2.23
CA LYS A 60 11.16 20.13 -1.71
C LYS A 60 10.98 19.77 -0.24
N VAL A 61 11.17 18.50 0.13
CA VAL A 61 11.00 18.03 1.51
C VAL A 61 11.95 18.73 2.47
N ARG A 62 13.22 18.94 2.08
CA ARG A 62 14.20 19.68 2.89
C ARG A 62 13.79 21.13 3.21
N LYS A 63 12.92 21.75 2.41
CA LYS A 63 12.38 23.09 2.70
C LYS A 63 11.24 23.05 3.72
N LEU A 64 10.55 21.92 3.85
CA LEU A 64 9.40 21.75 4.74
C LEU A 64 9.82 21.38 6.18
N ILE A 65 10.97 20.73 6.35
CA ILE A 65 11.49 20.21 7.64
C ILE A 65 12.63 21.11 8.16
N LYS A 66 12.54 22.42 7.97
CA LYS A 66 13.60 23.36 8.38
C LYS A 66 13.35 23.93 9.76
#